data_AF-A0A2W5VD86-F1
#
_entry.id   AF-A0A2W5VD86-F1
#
_cell.length_a   1.000
_cell.length_b   1.000
_cell.length_c   1.000
_cell.angle_alpha   90.00
_cell.angle_beta   90.00
_cell.angle_gamma   90.00
#
_symmetry.space_group_name_H-M   'P 1'
#
loop_
_entity.id
_entity.type
_entity.pdbx_description
1 polymer ?
#
loop_
_entity_poly.entity_id
_entity_poly.type
_entity_poly.pdbx_seq_one_letter_code
_entity_poly.pdbx_strand_id
1 'polypeptide(L)'
;MTIYSEARAAAIRLLAPVGSNPDAAGQVATLTYQPAGVYDPTTGGVTSPAPVVQTISGVEKAIKVDRVNGTTILAGDSEFVMSPVTTSGADVQLPDDLPLQATLELADGTVKAVVGPLQPKRPAGLLISATLQLRGAS
;
A
#
# COMPACT_ATOMS: atom_id res chain seq x y z
N MET A 1 -4.05 19.91 19.14
CA MET A 1 -3.93 19.37 17.77
C MET A 1 -2.45 19.36 17.43
N THR A 2 -1.89 18.23 16.99
CA THR A 2 -0.46 18.13 16.66
C THR A 2 -0.26 18.25 15.15
N ILE A 3 0.90 18.73 14.71
CA ILE A 3 1.26 18.84 13.28
C ILE A 3 1.07 17.50 12.54
N TYR A 4 1.32 16.37 13.21
CA TYR A 4 1.14 15.04 12.62
C TYR A 4 -0.33 14.67 12.41
N SER A 5 -1.24 15.09 13.30
CA SER A 5 -2.68 14.88 13.11
C SER A 5 -3.24 15.67 11.93
N GLU A 6 -2.73 16.89 11.70
CA GLU A 6 -3.09 17.72 10.54
C GLU A 6 -2.55 17.14 9.24
N ALA A 7 -1.29 16.71 9.25
CA ALA A 7 -0.67 16.05 8.11
C ALA A 7 -1.41 14.75 7.73
N ARG A 8 -1.85 13.97 8.73
CA ARG A 8 -2.69 12.79 8.51
C ARG A 8 -4.03 13.17 7.89
N ALA A 9 -4.73 14.16 8.43
CA ALA A 9 -6.02 14.60 7.89
C ALA A 9 -5.88 15.10 6.44
N ALA A 10 -4.83 15.84 6.13
CA ALA A 10 -4.52 16.29 4.77
C ALA A 10 -4.25 15.10 3.83
N ALA A 11 -3.48 14.10 4.28
CA ALA A 11 -3.22 12.89 3.50
C ALA A 11 -4.50 12.11 3.20
N ILE A 12 -5.38 11.92 4.19
CA ILE A 12 -6.70 11.28 4.01
C ILE A 12 -7.51 12.02 2.95
N ARG A 13 -7.56 13.36 3.01
CA ARG A 13 -8.33 14.17 2.07
C ARG A 13 -7.80 14.08 0.64
N LEU A 14 -6.48 14.25 0.46
CA LEU A 14 -5.83 14.30 -0.86
C LEU A 14 -5.78 12.93 -1.55
N LEU A 15 -5.57 11.86 -0.78
CA LEU A 15 -5.44 10.50 -1.33
C LEU A 15 -6.78 9.78 -1.46
N ALA A 16 -7.89 10.40 -1.04
CA ALA A 16 -9.22 9.87 -1.22
C ALA A 16 -9.57 9.70 -2.71
N PRO A 17 -10.51 8.80 -3.07
CA PRO A 17 -10.93 8.61 -4.45
C PRO A 17 -11.47 9.90 -5.08
N VAL A 18 -11.13 10.18 -6.34
CA VAL A 18 -11.66 11.34 -7.09
C VAL A 18 -13.19 11.38 -6.99
N GLY A 19 -13.73 12.56 -6.72
CA GLY A 19 -15.17 12.78 -6.53
C GLY A 19 -15.66 12.60 -5.08
N SER A 20 -14.85 12.05 -4.17
CA SER A 20 -15.20 11.96 -2.74
C SER A 20 -15.13 13.31 -2.01
N ASN A 21 -14.26 14.21 -2.45
CA ASN A 21 -14.15 15.59 -1.98
C ASN A 21 -13.44 16.47 -3.05
N PRO A 22 -13.45 17.81 -2.93
CA PRO A 22 -12.88 18.71 -3.94
C PRO A 22 -11.38 18.57 -4.18
N ASP A 23 -10.63 18.11 -3.18
CA ASP A 23 -9.16 17.99 -3.23
C ASP A 23 -8.69 16.56 -3.52
N ALA A 24 -9.64 15.63 -3.74
CA ALA A 24 -9.37 14.21 -3.91
C ALA A 24 -8.68 13.93 -5.26
N ALA A 25 -7.53 13.26 -5.21
CA ALA A 25 -6.75 12.90 -6.39
C ALA A 25 -6.51 11.39 -6.53
N GLY A 26 -6.97 10.58 -5.58
CA GLY A 26 -6.73 9.15 -5.53
C GLY A 26 -7.70 8.33 -6.37
N GLN A 27 -7.40 7.04 -6.48
CA GLN A 27 -8.28 6.01 -6.98
C GLN A 27 -8.50 4.95 -5.90
N VAL A 28 -9.58 4.19 -6.02
CA VAL A 28 -9.80 2.98 -5.21
C VAL A 28 -8.86 1.89 -5.71
N ALA A 29 -8.28 1.12 -4.79
CA ALA A 29 -7.49 -0.05 -5.11
C ALA A 29 -7.74 -1.16 -4.09
N THR A 30 -7.57 -2.41 -4.51
CA THR A 30 -7.66 -3.58 -3.64
C THR A 30 -6.26 -4.12 -3.41
N LEU A 31 -5.79 -4.02 -2.18
CA LEU A 31 -4.53 -4.61 -1.74
C LEU A 31 -4.81 -6.02 -1.20
N THR A 32 -4.17 -7.01 -1.81
CA THR A 32 -4.24 -8.40 -1.38
C THR A 32 -2.85 -8.87 -0.98
N TYR A 33 -2.71 -9.47 0.20
CA TYR A 33 -1.45 -10.07 0.63
C TYR A 33 -1.68 -11.23 1.59
N GLN A 34 -0.71 -12.13 1.67
CA GLN A 34 -0.76 -13.32 2.50
C GLN A 34 0.23 -13.19 3.65
N PRO A 35 -0.20 -12.95 4.91
CA PRO A 35 0.72 -12.87 6.04
C PRO A 35 1.55 -14.16 6.18
N ALA A 36 2.75 -14.02 6.73
CA ALA A 36 3.63 -15.15 6.99
C ALA A 36 2.98 -16.14 7.96
N GLY A 37 3.16 -17.43 7.69
CA GLY A 37 2.73 -18.49 8.60
C GLY A 37 3.59 -18.54 9.86
N VAL A 38 2.98 -19.02 10.95
CA VAL A 38 3.70 -19.29 12.20
C VAL A 38 4.07 -20.77 12.24
N TYR A 39 5.35 -21.07 12.50
CA TYR A 39 5.81 -22.44 12.72
C TYR A 39 5.37 -22.92 14.09
N ASP A 40 4.73 -24.09 14.13
CA ASP A 40 4.36 -24.77 15.36
C ASP A 40 5.35 -25.93 15.64
N PRO A 41 6.21 -25.82 16.67
CA PRO A 41 7.20 -26.84 16.98
C PRO A 41 6.59 -28.14 17.53
N THR A 42 5.33 -28.13 17.98
CA THR A 42 4.69 -29.31 18.57
C THR A 42 4.11 -30.25 17.50
N THR A 43 3.58 -29.67 16.42
CA THR A 43 3.00 -30.42 15.29
C THR A 43 3.95 -30.54 14.10
N GLY A 44 5.05 -29.77 14.09
CA GLY A 44 5.98 -29.68 12.96
C GLY A 44 5.39 -28.97 11.74
N GLY A 45 4.21 -28.36 11.87
CA GLY A 45 3.48 -27.69 10.81
C GLY A 45 3.74 -26.19 10.73
N VAL A 46 3.42 -25.59 9.58
CA VAL A 46 3.31 -24.15 9.42
C VAL A 46 1.84 -23.80 9.24
N THR A 47 1.30 -23.00 10.16
CA THR A 47 -0.07 -22.49 10.03
C THR A 47 -0.01 -21.16 9.29
N SER A 48 -0.46 -21.15 8.04
CA SER A 48 -0.59 -19.91 7.26
C SER A 48 -1.97 -19.28 7.50
N PRO A 49 -2.04 -17.98 7.81
CA PRO A 49 -3.31 -17.25 7.91
C PRO A 49 -4.09 -17.27 6.59
N ALA A 50 -5.33 -16.79 6.59
CA ALA A 50 -6.01 -16.49 5.34
C ALA A 50 -5.39 -15.25 4.66
N PRO A 51 -5.51 -15.10 3.32
CA PRO A 51 -5.14 -13.87 2.64
C PRO A 51 -5.91 -12.68 3.20
N VAL A 52 -5.21 -11.57 3.41
CA VAL A 52 -5.81 -10.29 3.78
C VAL A 52 -6.15 -9.54 2.49
N VAL A 53 -7.38 -9.06 2.42
CA VAL A 53 -7.88 -8.22 1.33
C VAL A 53 -8.37 -6.91 1.93
N GLN A 54 -7.82 -5.78 1.47
CA GLN A 54 -8.19 -4.45 1.95
C GLN A 54 -8.47 -3.51 0.78
N THR A 55 -9.64 -2.88 0.80
CA THR A 55 -9.97 -1.79 -0.12
C THR A 55 -9.40 -0.48 0.42
N ILE A 56 -8.42 0.05 -0.30
CA ILE A 56 -7.69 1.26 0.04
C ILE A 56 -7.90 2.34 -1.01
N SER A 57 -7.38 3.53 -0.75
CA SER A 57 -7.33 4.62 -1.72
C SER A 57 -5.93 5.21 -1.81
N GLY A 58 -5.56 5.73 -2.97
CA GLY A 58 -4.24 6.29 -3.17
C GLY A 58 -3.97 6.73 -4.60
N VAL A 59 -2.78 7.25 -4.84
CA VAL A 59 -2.36 7.77 -6.14
C VAL A 59 -1.23 6.92 -6.67
N GLU A 60 -1.35 6.46 -7.91
CA GLU A 60 -0.25 5.85 -8.65
C GLU A 60 0.59 6.94 -9.34
N LYS A 61 1.92 6.81 -9.26
CA LYS A 61 2.88 7.73 -9.87
C LYS A 61 3.99 6.93 -10.53
N ALA A 62 4.45 7.37 -11.70
CA ALA A 62 5.64 6.81 -12.31
C ALA A 62 6.87 7.07 -11.41
N ILE A 63 7.75 6.08 -11.27
CA ILE A 63 9.04 6.28 -10.64
C ILE A 63 9.90 7.14 -11.56
N LYS A 64 10.56 8.15 -11.00
CA LYS A 64 11.48 9.01 -11.75
C LYS A 64 12.64 8.20 -12.32
N VAL A 65 13.05 8.53 -13.54
CA VAL A 65 14.10 7.79 -14.29
C VAL A 65 15.44 7.77 -13.54
N ASP A 66 15.76 8.83 -12.79
CA ASP A 66 16.97 8.92 -11.97
C ASP A 66 17.01 7.94 -10.79
N ARG A 67 15.86 7.38 -10.39
CA ARG A 67 15.74 6.35 -9.35
C ARG A 67 15.78 4.92 -9.90
N VAL A 68 15.74 4.74 -11.22
CA VAL A 68 15.82 3.43 -11.85
C VAL A 68 17.26 2.91 -11.76
N ASN A 69 17.43 1.75 -11.12
CA ASN A 69 18.75 1.15 -10.91
C ASN A 69 18.96 -0.15 -11.69
N GLY A 70 17.96 -0.62 -12.43
CA GLY A 70 18.05 -1.80 -13.30
C GLY A 70 18.07 -3.14 -12.55
N THR A 71 17.97 -3.14 -11.22
CA THR A 71 17.95 -4.35 -10.39
C THR A 71 16.68 -4.41 -9.56
N THR A 72 16.56 -3.55 -8.55
CA THR A 72 15.42 -3.48 -7.64
C THR A 72 14.28 -2.64 -8.22
N ILE A 73 14.63 -1.54 -8.89
CA ILE A 73 13.70 -0.61 -9.53
C ILE A 73 13.96 -0.68 -11.03
N LEU A 74 12.97 -1.14 -11.77
CA LEU A 74 13.03 -1.31 -13.22
C LEU A 74 12.28 -0.19 -13.96
N ALA A 75 12.63 0.01 -15.23
CA ALA A 75 11.87 0.90 -16.10
C ALA A 75 10.44 0.37 -16.26
N GLY A 76 9.45 1.24 -16.08
CA GLY A 76 8.03 0.88 -16.08
C GLY A 76 7.47 0.53 -14.70
N ASP A 77 8.30 0.41 -13.67
CA ASP A 77 7.81 0.33 -12.29
C ASP A 77 7.14 1.66 -11.88
N SER A 78 6.17 1.56 -10.99
CA SER A 78 5.44 2.71 -10.44
C SER A 78 5.38 2.67 -8.92
N GLU A 79 4.98 3.78 -8.32
CA GLU A 79 4.74 3.91 -6.89
C GLU A 79 3.27 4.18 -6.63
N PHE A 80 2.69 3.50 -5.64
CA PHE A 80 1.36 3.81 -5.15
C PHE A 80 1.44 4.37 -3.75
N VAL A 81 1.08 5.66 -3.63
CA VAL A 81 1.02 6.36 -2.34
C VAL A 81 -0.39 6.19 -1.79
N MET A 82 -0.53 5.37 -0.75
CA MET A 82 -1.83 5.05 -0.15
C MET A 82 -2.19 5.94 1.03
N SER A 83 -3.49 6.19 1.15
CA SER A 83 -4.14 6.79 2.31
C SER A 83 -3.86 5.97 3.58
N PRO A 84 -3.78 6.61 4.75
CA PRO A 84 -3.62 5.90 6.01
C PRO A 84 -4.93 5.25 6.50
N VAL A 85 -6.04 5.46 5.78
CA VAL A 85 -7.34 4.82 6.03
C VAL A 85 -7.85 4.08 4.79
N THR A 86 -8.61 3.02 5.02
CA THR A 86 -9.37 2.29 4.00
C THR A 86 -10.46 3.19 3.40
N THR A 87 -11.10 2.74 2.33
CA THR A 87 -12.25 3.47 1.75
C THR A 87 -13.46 3.54 2.68
N SER A 88 -13.54 2.67 3.69
CA SER A 88 -14.54 2.73 4.77
C SER A 88 -14.18 3.71 5.90
N GLY A 89 -12.99 4.31 5.86
CA GLY A 89 -12.50 5.26 6.87
C GLY A 89 -11.82 4.61 8.09
N ALA A 90 -11.70 3.28 8.11
CA ALA A 90 -10.94 2.57 9.14
C ALA A 90 -9.43 2.68 8.89
N ASP A 91 -8.60 2.58 9.92
CA ASP A 91 -7.15 2.61 9.75
C ASP A 91 -6.67 1.42 8.91
N VAL A 92 -5.83 1.68 7.89
CA VAL A 92 -5.21 0.61 7.10
C VAL A 92 -4.31 -0.21 8.01
N GLN A 93 -4.52 -1.53 8.01
CA GLN A 93 -3.67 -2.46 8.72
C GLN A 93 -2.58 -2.93 7.76
N LEU A 94 -1.32 -2.62 8.05
CA LEU A 94 -0.19 -3.06 7.24
C LEU A 94 0.78 -3.83 8.11
N PRO A 95 1.31 -4.97 7.64
CA PRO A 95 2.46 -5.59 8.29
C PRO A 95 3.69 -4.66 8.16
N ASP A 96 4.71 -4.90 8.98
CA ASP A 96 5.97 -4.16 8.88
C ASP A 96 6.67 -4.44 7.53
N ASP A 97 6.59 -5.68 7.05
CA ASP A 97 7.03 -6.11 5.73
C ASP A 97 5.88 -6.76 4.95
N LEU A 98 5.66 -6.29 3.71
CA LEU A 98 4.73 -6.95 2.81
C LEU A 98 5.36 -8.22 2.23
N PRO A 99 4.63 -9.34 2.18
CA PRO A 99 5.13 -10.58 1.61
C PRO A 99 5.29 -10.47 0.09
N LEU A 100 6.21 -11.26 -0.47
CA LEU A 100 6.59 -11.29 -1.90
C LEU A 100 5.43 -11.58 -2.88
N GLN A 101 4.24 -11.95 -2.39
CA GLN A 101 3.05 -12.26 -3.20
C GLN A 101 1.93 -11.22 -3.02
N ALA A 102 2.25 -10.03 -2.52
CA ALA A 102 1.27 -8.96 -2.44
C ALA A 102 0.94 -8.42 -3.84
N THR A 103 -0.34 -8.15 -4.08
CA THR A 103 -0.85 -7.58 -5.33
C THR A 103 -1.72 -6.37 -5.05
N LEU A 104 -1.69 -5.41 -5.97
CA LEU A 104 -2.59 -4.27 -5.96
C LEU A 104 -3.42 -4.28 -7.25
N GLU A 105 -4.73 -4.38 -7.11
CA GLU A 105 -5.69 -4.20 -8.20
C GLU A 105 -6.16 -2.74 -8.20
N LEU A 106 -6.00 -2.06 -9.33
CA LEU A 106 -6.39 -0.66 -9.52
C LEU A 106 -7.85 -0.55 -9.96
N ALA A 107 -8.40 0.67 -9.96
CA ALA A 107 -9.81 0.91 -10.28
C ALA A 107 -10.22 0.51 -11.71
N ASP A 108 -9.26 0.43 -12.63
CA ASP A 108 -9.45 -0.02 -14.02
C ASP A 108 -9.37 -1.56 -14.17
N GLY A 109 -9.20 -2.30 -13.07
CA GLY A 109 -9.03 -3.76 -13.05
C GLY A 109 -7.59 -4.21 -13.33
N THR A 110 -6.65 -3.29 -13.54
CA THR A 110 -5.24 -3.64 -13.72
C THR A 110 -4.67 -4.20 -12.43
N VAL A 111 -4.16 -5.42 -12.45
CA VAL A 111 -3.46 -6.06 -11.33
C VAL A 111 -1.95 -5.86 -11.47
N LYS A 112 -1.32 -5.33 -10.41
CA LYS A 112 0.13 -5.13 -10.33
C LYS A 112 0.70 -5.91 -9.16
N ALA A 113 1.89 -6.46 -9.36
CA ALA A 113 2.66 -7.08 -8.28
C ALA A 113 3.29 -5.99 -7.42
N VAL A 114 3.29 -6.17 -6.09
CA VAL A 114 4.07 -5.35 -5.16
C VAL A 114 5.45 -5.96 -5.04
N VAL A 115 6.48 -5.27 -5.54
CA VAL A 115 7.83 -5.85 -5.75
C VAL A 115 8.93 -5.26 -4.87
N GLY A 116 8.59 -4.28 -4.04
CA GLY A 116 9.53 -3.61 -3.13
C GLY A 116 9.02 -3.61 -1.69
N PRO A 117 9.90 -3.22 -0.74
CA PRO A 117 9.50 -3.10 0.65
C PRO A 117 8.41 -2.06 0.81
N LEU A 118 7.50 -2.29 1.76
CA LEU A 118 6.54 -1.29 2.17
C LEU A 118 7.28 -0.09 2.78
N GLN A 119 6.93 1.12 2.37
CA GLN A 119 7.52 2.34 2.92
C GLN A 119 6.48 3.13 3.73
N PRO A 120 6.23 2.76 5.00
CA PRO A 120 5.27 3.48 5.84
C PRO A 120 5.86 4.79 6.36
N LYS A 121 5.06 5.85 6.37
CA LYS A 121 5.39 7.14 7.00
C LYS A 121 4.62 7.26 8.31
N ARG A 122 5.30 6.95 9.43
CA ARG A 122 4.72 6.88 10.78
C ARG A 122 5.40 7.82 11.80
N PRO A 123 5.43 9.15 11.60
CA PRO A 123 6.01 10.04 12.60
C PRO A 123 5.27 9.90 13.95
N ALA A 124 6.04 9.73 15.03
CA ALA A 124 5.51 9.45 16.36
C ALA A 124 4.52 8.25 16.41
N GLY A 125 4.71 7.25 15.54
CA GLY A 125 3.87 6.05 15.45
C GLY A 125 2.55 6.24 14.67
N LEU A 126 2.20 7.46 14.29
CA LEU A 126 0.96 7.76 13.57
C LEU A 126 1.13 7.56 12.06
N LEU A 127 0.42 6.61 11.46
CA LEU A 127 0.44 6.41 10.01
C LEU A 127 -0.19 7.61 9.28
N ILE A 128 0.60 8.24 8.43
CA ILE A 128 0.17 9.35 7.55
C ILE A 128 -0.04 8.85 6.13
N SER A 129 0.82 7.95 5.64
CA SER A 129 0.70 7.32 4.32
C SER A 129 1.64 6.13 4.26
N ALA A 130 1.45 5.22 3.31
CA ALA A 130 2.47 4.25 2.93
C ALA A 130 2.71 4.28 1.42
N THR A 131 3.88 3.86 0.97
CA THR A 131 4.19 3.75 -0.47
C THR A 131 4.50 2.30 -0.82
N LEU A 132 3.90 1.82 -1.90
CA LEU A 132 4.18 0.53 -2.53
C LEU A 132 4.96 0.75 -3.81
N GLN A 133 5.96 -0.09 -4.08
CA GLN A 133 6.53 -0.21 -5.41
C GLN A 133 5.77 -1.29 -6.19
N LEU A 134 5.27 -0.93 -7.37
CA LEU A 134 4.45 -1.76 -8.22
C LEU A 134 5.18 -2.11 -9.51
N ARG A 135 4.89 -3.31 -10.02
CA ARG A 135 5.32 -3.78 -11.33
C ARG A 135 4.12 -4.38 -12.06
N GLY A 136 3.98 -4.07 -13.35
CA GLY A 136 2.99 -4.72 -14.19
C GLY A 136 3.21 -6.23 -14.21
N ALA A 137 2.13 -7.00 -14.10
CA ALA A 137 2.19 -8.42 -14.40
C ALA A 137 2.42 -8.57 -15.91
N SER A 138 3.57 -9.13 -16.29
CA SER A 138 3.91 -9.48 -17.68
C SER A 138 3.07 -10.66 -18.16
#